data_AF-A0A7Y3IV85-F1
#
_entry.id   AF-A0A7Y3IV85-F1
#
_cell.length_a   1.000
_cell.length_b   1.000
_cell.length_c   1.000
_cell.angle_alpha   90.00
_cell.angle_beta   90.00
_cell.angle_gamma   90.00
#
_symmetry.space_group_name_H-M   'P 1'
#
loop_
_entity.id
_entity.type
_entity.pdbx_description
1 polymer ?
#
loop_
_entity_poly.entity_id
_entity_poly.type
_entity_poly.pdbx_seq_one_letter_code
_entity_poly.pdbx_strand_id
1 'polypeptide(L)'
;MHRSLLARFIDCFIVMIVLGLAGCGGGGSNSSSASGASVSGVAATGLPITPSMNGVVTIQDSALPAHTASTATDANGNYSFSADQIAGWTAPLMLEINYKIAGVNYSLHSAATATDLMGSNATINITPLTDLVIANVAGDIAANVFKNQSTFAAKLTSTALAAGVTSLDIQLKNVLTALGVSASLDLLRQSFKADGTGVDALLDSLKVTQDPVTKTATIIDRLDGSQVVNSLTSSTTLALPMPVMTNVSDLQSLITYFASISSEMAQFPAPTDPKLTTFFDVANFMQDGRSLASFLKQVTTDPGLLGGAVSFNDIVLDTVPSWVTKVPTGATAYQVHFTVLIGGMPSSRKDFIVYKNTSTNLWAILGNQRIAKVRIKALATDSQSYGSSTANTQQYCTGLWPEIVDQGGFNLAYAVVKGPGLPVAGLLLFASATRSNGGDFTLAAGAPSTYIGASTAPMTSNVKACGFNSLFPLQDTDIAAVAASPMKYSIDLYQTGNLNTPLASYSSTLLAAPLTSAQLSSALFTSGVSSNPAISPATLVQGGTTTISWAEPALGGLYANSLNLWGGGSGANPPAVSLTFDLNGQASSALVTYPAVSGGTYAGINTSYMDSLFRDYWTSYLF
;
A
#
# COMPACT_ATOMS: atom_id res chain seq x y z
N MET A 1 -7.29 -51.57 -8.86
CA MET A 1 -6.54 -52.14 -9.99
C MET A 1 -7.32 -51.89 -11.28
N HIS A 2 -6.64 -51.30 -12.28
CA HIS A 2 -7.01 -50.99 -13.70
C HIS A 2 -8.33 -50.23 -13.99
N ARG A 3 -8.35 -48.92 -14.33
CA ARG A 3 -7.81 -48.11 -15.48
C ARG A 3 -8.41 -48.44 -16.86
N SER A 4 -9.03 -47.45 -17.52
CA SER A 4 -8.95 -47.12 -18.97
C SER A 4 -10.07 -46.12 -19.39
N LEU A 5 -9.78 -44.83 -19.65
CA LEU A 5 -9.62 -44.13 -20.97
C LEU A 5 -10.92 -43.99 -21.82
N LEU A 6 -11.44 -42.78 -22.10
CA LEU A 6 -11.12 -41.83 -23.22
C LEU A 6 -11.36 -42.47 -24.62
N ALA A 7 -11.98 -41.91 -25.68
CA ALA A 7 -12.39 -40.55 -26.05
C ALA A 7 -13.04 -40.56 -27.48
N ARG A 8 -13.90 -39.56 -27.83
CA ARG A 8 -14.04 -38.87 -29.17
C ARG A 8 -14.63 -39.67 -30.37
N PHE A 9 -15.29 -39.17 -31.43
CA PHE A 9 -15.83 -37.90 -31.97
C PHE A 9 -16.58 -38.23 -33.32
N ILE A 10 -17.37 -37.30 -33.88
CA ILE A 10 -17.72 -37.05 -35.33
C ILE A 10 -19.21 -37.19 -35.77
N ASP A 11 -19.54 -36.28 -36.69
CA ASP A 11 -20.76 -35.61 -37.14
C ASP A 11 -21.83 -36.37 -37.95
N CYS A 12 -22.99 -35.70 -38.07
CA CYS A 12 -23.73 -35.35 -39.31
C CYS A 12 -25.18 -35.87 -39.41
N PHE A 13 -26.18 -34.98 -39.45
CA PHE A 13 -27.32 -35.04 -40.40
C PHE A 13 -28.14 -33.73 -40.45
N ILE A 14 -28.61 -33.42 -41.66
CA ILE A 14 -29.38 -32.24 -42.15
C ILE A 14 -30.90 -32.48 -42.00
N VAL A 15 -31.75 -31.41 -41.94
CA VAL A 15 -33.03 -31.22 -42.71
C VAL A 15 -33.70 -29.85 -42.42
N MET A 16 -34.41 -29.37 -43.44
CA MET A 16 -34.96 -28.04 -43.79
C MET A 16 -36.41 -27.72 -43.33
N ILE A 17 -36.72 -26.40 -43.30
CA ILE A 17 -37.95 -25.65 -43.70
C ILE A 17 -39.25 -25.71 -42.84
N VAL A 18 -39.80 -24.52 -42.50
CA VAL A 18 -41.15 -23.99 -42.87
C VAL A 18 -41.30 -22.48 -42.53
N LEU A 19 -41.91 -21.73 -43.46
CA LEU A 19 -42.46 -20.35 -43.47
C LEU A 19 -43.35 -20.04 -42.24
N GLY A 20 -43.62 -18.83 -41.74
CA GLY A 20 -43.57 -17.46 -42.23
C GLY A 20 -44.80 -16.74 -41.65
N LEU A 21 -44.69 -15.49 -41.17
CA LEU A 21 -45.83 -14.57 -41.07
C LEU A 21 -45.33 -13.12 -41.14
N ALA A 22 -45.78 -12.42 -42.18
CA ALA A 22 -45.62 -10.99 -42.36
C ALA A 22 -46.68 -10.24 -41.52
N GLY A 23 -46.24 -9.22 -40.78
CA GLY A 23 -47.10 -8.22 -40.16
C GLY A 23 -46.82 -6.86 -40.78
N CYS A 24 -47.82 -6.32 -41.48
CA CYS A 24 -47.86 -4.97 -42.00
C CYS A 24 -48.57 -4.05 -40.99
N GLY A 25 -48.11 -2.80 -40.87
CA GLY A 25 -48.97 -1.66 -40.57
C GLY A 25 -48.84 -1.05 -39.18
N GLY A 26 -48.37 0.21 -39.13
CA GLY A 26 -48.49 1.06 -37.95
C GLY A 26 -47.64 2.31 -38.02
N GLY A 27 -47.94 3.24 -38.93
CA GLY A 27 -47.37 4.58 -38.92
C GLY A 27 -47.87 5.37 -37.71
N GLY A 28 -46.95 5.96 -36.95
CA GLY A 28 -47.23 6.78 -35.79
C GLY A 28 -46.20 7.90 -35.68
N SER A 29 -46.67 9.12 -35.89
CA SER A 29 -46.07 10.44 -35.74
C SER A 29 -44.74 10.53 -34.98
N ASN A 30 -43.72 11.06 -35.67
CA ASN A 30 -42.51 11.65 -35.09
C ASN A 30 -42.90 12.74 -34.07
N SER A 31 -43.10 12.34 -32.81
CA SER A 31 -42.67 13.16 -31.70
C SER A 31 -41.23 12.77 -31.44
N SER A 32 -40.30 13.58 -31.92
CA SER A 32 -38.92 13.56 -31.46
C SER A 32 -38.92 13.92 -29.98
N SER A 33 -39.25 12.96 -29.13
CA SER A 33 -38.84 12.98 -27.73
C SER A 33 -37.34 13.20 -27.75
N ALA A 34 -36.87 14.31 -27.19
CA ALA A 34 -35.45 14.47 -26.96
C ALA A 34 -35.03 13.24 -26.13
N SER A 35 -34.31 12.30 -26.74
CA SER A 35 -33.73 11.20 -25.99
C SER A 35 -32.73 11.85 -25.05
N GLY A 36 -32.96 11.77 -23.73
CA GLY A 36 -31.94 12.15 -22.77
C GLY A 36 -30.63 11.41 -23.08
N ALA A 37 -29.49 11.99 -22.73
CA ALA A 37 -28.23 11.25 -22.81
C ALA A 37 -28.28 10.07 -21.84
N SER A 38 -27.82 8.88 -22.25
CA SER A 38 -27.36 7.88 -21.28
C SER A 38 -25.96 8.24 -20.79
N VAL A 39 -25.58 7.79 -19.58
CA VAL A 39 -24.20 7.90 -19.08
C VAL A 39 -23.65 6.49 -18.91
N SER A 40 -22.49 6.21 -19.49
CA SER A 40 -21.85 4.89 -19.41
C SER A 40 -20.33 5.01 -19.41
N GLY A 41 -19.62 3.94 -19.04
CA GLY A 41 -18.16 3.93 -19.13
C GLY A 41 -17.55 2.70 -18.48
N VAL A 42 -16.24 2.76 -18.26
CA VAL A 42 -15.47 1.70 -17.61
C VAL A 42 -14.93 2.18 -16.26
N ALA A 43 -15.11 1.35 -15.22
CA ALA A 43 -14.48 1.53 -13.92
C ALA A 43 -13.28 0.56 -13.78
N ALA A 44 -12.07 1.11 -13.67
CA ALA A 44 -10.85 0.29 -13.65
C ALA A 44 -9.67 0.96 -12.91
N THR A 45 -8.77 0.14 -12.39
CA THR A 45 -7.48 0.54 -11.80
C THR A 45 -6.29 -0.11 -12.49
N GLY A 46 -6.40 -0.38 -13.81
CA GLY A 46 -5.53 -1.29 -14.58
C GLY A 46 -6.09 -2.72 -14.67
N LEU A 47 -7.01 -3.07 -13.78
CA LEU A 47 -7.91 -4.22 -13.92
C LEU A 47 -9.35 -3.73 -13.82
N PRO A 48 -10.31 -4.44 -14.43
CA PRO A 48 -11.72 -4.08 -14.30
C PRO A 48 -12.15 -4.17 -12.83
N ILE A 49 -12.85 -3.15 -12.36
CA ILE A 49 -13.56 -3.22 -11.07
C ILE A 49 -14.85 -4.00 -11.35
N THR A 50 -14.97 -5.21 -10.77
CA THR A 50 -16.05 -6.15 -11.11
C THR A 50 -17.04 -6.37 -9.95
N PRO A 51 -18.18 -7.07 -10.18
CA PRO A 51 -19.09 -7.48 -9.12
C PRO A 51 -18.46 -8.27 -7.97
N SER A 52 -17.42 -9.06 -8.22
CA SER A 52 -16.75 -9.85 -7.17
C SER A 52 -16.02 -8.94 -6.16
N MET A 53 -15.67 -7.73 -6.59
CA MET A 53 -15.13 -6.65 -5.77
C MET A 53 -16.24 -5.76 -5.19
N ASN A 54 -17.51 -6.15 -5.29
CA ASN A 54 -18.66 -5.30 -4.93
C ASN A 54 -18.67 -3.96 -5.69
N GLY A 55 -18.25 -3.96 -6.96
CA GLY A 55 -18.24 -2.77 -7.82
C GLY A 55 -19.63 -2.22 -8.07
N VAL A 56 -19.94 -1.07 -7.46
CA VAL A 56 -21.22 -0.35 -7.61
C VAL A 56 -20.94 1.11 -7.89
N VAL A 57 -21.41 1.60 -9.04
CA VAL A 57 -21.33 3.01 -9.42
C VAL A 57 -22.57 3.72 -8.92
N THR A 58 -22.39 4.82 -8.19
CA THR A 58 -23.44 5.77 -7.81
C THR A 58 -23.24 7.05 -8.60
N ILE A 59 -24.30 7.57 -9.19
CA ILE A 59 -24.34 8.88 -9.86
C ILE A 59 -25.23 9.82 -9.06
N GLN A 60 -24.81 11.08 -8.93
CA GLN A 60 -25.58 12.15 -8.29
C GLN A 60 -25.57 13.44 -9.12
N ASP A 61 -26.63 14.25 -9.00
CA ASP A 61 -26.76 15.55 -9.66
C ASP A 61 -26.54 16.74 -8.71
N SER A 62 -26.31 17.94 -9.28
CA SER A 62 -26.02 19.17 -8.54
C SER A 62 -27.21 19.84 -7.85
N ALA A 63 -28.40 19.23 -7.90
CA ALA A 63 -29.58 19.80 -7.30
C ALA A 63 -29.53 19.75 -5.75
N LEU A 64 -30.36 20.58 -5.11
CA LEU A 64 -30.58 20.55 -3.65
C LEU A 64 -32.08 20.35 -3.38
N PRO A 65 -32.52 19.16 -2.90
CA PRO A 65 -31.74 17.94 -2.66
C PRO A 65 -31.25 17.26 -3.96
N ALA A 66 -30.18 16.48 -3.87
CA ALA A 66 -29.61 15.77 -5.02
C ALA A 66 -30.45 14.54 -5.40
N HIS A 67 -30.57 14.29 -6.71
CA HIS A 67 -31.01 13.01 -7.25
C HIS A 67 -29.84 12.03 -7.25
N THR A 68 -30.13 10.74 -7.01
CA THR A 68 -29.12 9.68 -6.96
C THR A 68 -29.62 8.38 -7.61
N ALA A 69 -28.73 7.64 -8.24
CA ALA A 69 -28.99 6.32 -8.80
C ALA A 69 -27.73 5.46 -8.70
N SER A 70 -27.89 4.14 -8.67
CA SER A 70 -26.75 3.21 -8.64
C SER A 70 -26.92 2.06 -9.62
N THR A 71 -25.81 1.55 -10.13
CA THR A 71 -25.74 0.38 -11.01
C THR A 71 -24.48 -0.43 -10.70
N ALA A 72 -24.53 -1.75 -10.89
CA ALA A 72 -23.36 -2.60 -10.73
C ALA A 72 -22.49 -2.56 -12.00
N THR A 73 -21.18 -2.71 -11.84
CA THR A 73 -20.27 -2.97 -12.97
C THR A 73 -20.46 -4.37 -13.52
N ASP A 74 -20.11 -4.64 -14.78
CA ASP A 74 -20.02 -6.01 -15.31
C ASP A 74 -18.63 -6.65 -15.08
N ALA A 75 -18.39 -7.85 -15.62
CA ALA A 75 -17.12 -8.55 -15.49
C ALA A 75 -15.93 -7.84 -16.16
N ASN A 76 -16.20 -6.87 -17.04
CA ASN A 76 -15.20 -6.04 -17.73
C ASN A 76 -15.15 -4.62 -17.14
N GLY A 77 -15.84 -4.35 -16.02
CA GLY A 77 -15.90 -3.04 -15.39
C GLY A 77 -16.84 -2.04 -16.07
N ASN A 78 -17.63 -2.47 -17.06
CA ASN A 78 -18.59 -1.58 -17.72
C ASN A 78 -19.77 -1.27 -16.81
N TYR A 79 -20.29 -0.05 -16.90
CA TYR A 79 -21.52 0.37 -16.22
C TYR A 79 -22.34 1.30 -17.12
N SER A 80 -23.63 1.44 -16.83
CA SER A 80 -24.51 2.38 -17.53
C SER A 80 -25.72 2.84 -16.72
N PHE A 81 -26.14 4.07 -16.99
CA PHE A 81 -27.38 4.69 -16.59
C PHE A 81 -28.14 5.09 -17.85
N SER A 82 -29.41 4.70 -17.95
CA SER A 82 -30.25 5.03 -19.11
C SER A 82 -30.66 6.50 -19.10
N ALA A 83 -31.03 7.00 -20.27
CA ALA A 83 -31.60 8.33 -20.46
C ALA A 83 -32.77 8.62 -19.51
N ASP A 84 -33.64 7.62 -19.31
CA ASP A 84 -34.83 7.75 -18.47
C ASP A 84 -34.47 7.84 -16.98
N GLN A 85 -33.39 7.16 -16.55
CA GLN A 85 -32.94 7.20 -15.15
C GLN A 85 -32.43 8.59 -14.74
N ILE A 86 -31.82 9.33 -15.67
CA ILE A 86 -31.21 10.64 -15.41
C ILE A 86 -31.95 11.80 -16.07
N ALA A 87 -33.18 11.54 -16.54
CA ALA A 87 -34.02 12.57 -17.14
C ALA A 87 -34.34 13.69 -16.13
N GLY A 88 -34.10 14.94 -16.53
CA GLY A 88 -34.39 16.12 -15.70
C GLY A 88 -33.38 16.39 -14.57
N TRP A 89 -32.27 15.65 -14.52
CA TRP A 89 -31.21 15.89 -13.53
C TRP A 89 -30.41 17.16 -13.85
N THR A 90 -29.90 17.82 -12.82
CA THR A 90 -29.15 19.08 -12.93
C THR A 90 -27.66 18.83 -13.03
N ALA A 91 -27.07 19.06 -14.20
CA ALA A 91 -25.62 18.98 -14.39
C ALA A 91 -24.85 20.10 -13.64
N PRO A 92 -23.58 19.89 -13.23
CA PRO A 92 -22.78 18.68 -13.44
C PRO A 92 -23.28 17.46 -12.65
N LEU A 93 -23.00 16.27 -13.18
CA LEU A 93 -23.21 15.00 -12.50
C LEU A 93 -21.89 14.49 -11.96
N MET A 94 -21.89 13.92 -10.77
CA MET A 94 -20.70 13.29 -10.18
C MET A 94 -20.94 11.79 -10.01
N LEU A 95 -19.91 11.00 -10.29
CA LEU A 95 -19.95 9.54 -10.22
C LEU A 95 -18.95 9.07 -9.18
N GLU A 96 -19.33 8.06 -8.40
CA GLU A 96 -18.50 7.36 -7.42
C GLU A 96 -18.61 5.85 -7.70
N ILE A 97 -17.49 5.16 -7.89
CA ILE A 97 -17.44 3.69 -7.80
C ILE A 97 -16.98 3.31 -6.40
N ASN A 98 -17.82 2.59 -5.66
CA ASN A 98 -17.39 1.90 -4.45
C ASN A 98 -17.00 0.47 -4.80
N TYR A 99 -15.87 0.00 -4.29
CA TYR A 99 -15.39 -1.35 -4.51
C TYR A 99 -14.50 -1.84 -3.37
N LYS A 100 -14.19 -3.14 -3.38
CA LYS A 100 -13.41 -3.83 -2.36
C LYS A 100 -12.21 -4.54 -2.94
N ILE A 101 -11.04 -4.30 -2.37
CA ILE A 101 -9.86 -5.15 -2.56
C ILE A 101 -9.62 -5.88 -1.25
N ALA A 102 -9.76 -7.20 -1.28
CA ALA A 102 -9.58 -8.10 -0.15
C ALA A 102 -10.30 -7.64 1.15
N GLY A 103 -11.50 -7.06 1.01
CA GLY A 103 -12.39 -6.68 2.12
C GLY A 103 -12.43 -5.18 2.43
N VAL A 104 -11.51 -4.40 1.89
CA VAL A 104 -11.35 -2.96 2.19
C VAL A 104 -12.10 -2.12 1.19
N ASN A 105 -12.88 -1.14 1.65
CA ASN A 105 -13.60 -0.23 0.76
C ASN A 105 -12.66 0.82 0.16
N TYR A 106 -12.76 0.98 -1.15
CA TYR A 106 -12.12 2.03 -1.93
C TYR A 106 -13.20 2.76 -2.73
N SER A 107 -12.91 4.02 -3.07
CA SER A 107 -13.77 4.85 -3.91
C SER A 107 -12.94 5.57 -4.96
N LEU A 108 -13.43 5.63 -6.19
CA LEU A 108 -12.90 6.50 -7.25
C LEU A 108 -14.03 7.33 -7.84
N HIS A 109 -13.67 8.50 -8.37
CA HIS A 109 -14.65 9.47 -8.83
C HIS A 109 -14.41 9.94 -10.26
N SER A 110 -15.48 10.43 -10.86
CA SER A 110 -15.48 11.11 -12.16
C SER A 110 -16.65 12.10 -12.23
N ALA A 111 -16.74 12.87 -13.31
CA ALA A 111 -17.83 13.82 -13.48
C ALA A 111 -18.23 14.01 -14.94
N ALA A 112 -19.52 14.26 -15.15
CA ALA A 112 -20.12 14.63 -16.42
C ALA A 112 -20.67 16.06 -16.33
N THR A 113 -20.52 16.83 -17.40
CA THR A 113 -21.01 18.21 -17.51
C THR A 113 -22.26 18.29 -18.37
N ALA A 114 -22.94 19.44 -18.38
CA ALA A 114 -24.08 19.65 -19.26
C ALA A 114 -23.73 19.41 -20.75
N THR A 115 -22.51 19.76 -21.16
CA THR A 115 -22.00 19.53 -22.51
C THR A 115 -21.93 18.04 -22.86
N ASP A 116 -21.55 17.20 -21.89
CA ASP A 116 -21.45 15.75 -22.08
C ASP A 116 -22.83 15.11 -22.29
N LEU A 117 -23.85 15.69 -21.65
CA LEU A 117 -25.24 15.24 -21.72
C LEU A 117 -26.01 15.75 -22.95
N MET A 118 -25.36 16.48 -23.87
CA MET A 118 -26.01 16.92 -25.11
C MET A 118 -26.05 15.83 -26.19
N GLY A 119 -25.20 14.79 -26.08
CA GLY A 119 -25.18 13.65 -26.99
C GLY A 119 -26.19 12.55 -26.60
N SER A 120 -26.34 11.51 -27.43
CA SER A 120 -27.20 10.37 -27.09
C SER A 120 -26.60 9.44 -26.03
N ASN A 121 -25.27 9.42 -25.91
CA ASN A 121 -24.55 8.65 -24.88
C ASN A 121 -23.27 9.39 -24.48
N ALA A 122 -23.13 9.67 -23.19
CA ALA A 122 -21.94 10.24 -22.59
C ALA A 122 -21.04 9.11 -22.05
N THR A 123 -19.83 8.98 -22.61
CA THR A 123 -18.80 8.11 -22.05
C THR A 123 -18.10 8.83 -20.91
N ILE A 124 -18.14 8.27 -19.70
CA ILE A 124 -17.51 8.81 -18.49
C ILE A 124 -16.77 7.65 -17.82
N ASN A 125 -15.45 7.65 -17.85
CA ASN A 125 -14.69 6.60 -17.18
C ASN A 125 -14.46 6.93 -15.71
N ILE A 126 -14.29 5.90 -14.88
CA ILE A 126 -13.94 6.06 -13.46
C ILE A 126 -12.62 5.33 -13.19
N THR A 127 -11.54 6.11 -13.07
CA THR A 127 -10.17 5.60 -12.89
C THR A 127 -9.42 6.44 -11.86
N PRO A 128 -8.25 6.00 -11.36
CA PRO A 128 -7.41 6.84 -10.49
C PRO A 128 -7.02 8.19 -11.13
N LEU A 129 -6.95 8.24 -12.47
CA LEU A 129 -6.65 9.46 -13.21
C LEU A 129 -7.85 10.42 -13.26
N THR A 130 -9.07 9.90 -13.45
CA THR A 130 -10.26 10.77 -13.40
C THR A 130 -10.51 11.29 -12.00
N ASP A 131 -10.27 10.46 -10.98
CA ASP A 131 -10.37 10.85 -9.56
C ASP A 131 -9.38 12.00 -9.24
N LEU A 132 -8.15 11.89 -9.74
CA LEU A 132 -7.14 12.94 -9.62
C LEU A 132 -7.54 14.25 -10.30
N VAL A 133 -8.18 14.20 -11.47
CA VAL A 133 -8.69 15.38 -12.16
C VAL A 133 -9.74 16.09 -11.29
N ILE A 134 -10.68 15.34 -10.71
CA ILE A 134 -11.66 15.90 -9.78
C ILE A 134 -10.96 16.55 -8.58
N ALA A 135 -10.02 15.84 -7.97
CA ALA A 135 -9.34 16.32 -6.77
C ALA A 135 -8.56 17.62 -7.00
N ASN A 136 -7.81 17.69 -8.10
CA ASN A 136 -7.04 18.87 -8.50
C ASN A 136 -7.94 20.06 -8.86
N VAL A 137 -9.06 19.83 -9.56
CA VAL A 137 -9.98 20.91 -9.93
C VAL A 137 -10.70 21.48 -8.71
N ALA A 138 -11.07 20.63 -7.76
CA ALA A 138 -11.81 21.04 -6.57
C ALA A 138 -10.93 21.58 -5.45
N GLY A 139 -9.64 21.22 -5.41
CA GLY A 139 -8.73 21.59 -4.32
C GLY A 139 -8.86 20.71 -3.07
N ASP A 140 -9.55 19.58 -3.17
CA ASP A 140 -9.75 18.61 -2.08
C ASP A 140 -9.88 17.20 -2.66
N ILE A 141 -9.68 16.17 -1.86
CA ILE A 141 -9.83 14.77 -2.31
C ILE A 141 -11.25 14.53 -2.85
N ALA A 142 -11.39 13.76 -3.93
CA ALA A 142 -12.65 13.65 -4.66
C ALA A 142 -13.81 13.09 -3.81
N ALA A 143 -13.53 12.22 -2.84
CA ALA A 143 -14.54 11.71 -1.90
C ALA A 143 -15.18 12.82 -1.04
N ASN A 144 -14.44 13.88 -0.70
CA ASN A 144 -14.99 15.03 0.02
C ASN A 144 -15.83 15.92 -0.91
N VAL A 145 -15.41 16.04 -2.16
CA VAL A 145 -16.13 16.77 -3.21
C VAL A 145 -17.48 16.12 -3.49
N PHE A 146 -17.52 14.79 -3.56
CA PHE A 146 -18.77 14.02 -3.73
C PHE A 146 -19.77 14.30 -2.61
N LYS A 147 -19.31 14.41 -1.36
CA LYS A 147 -20.19 14.71 -0.22
C LYS A 147 -20.66 16.16 -0.15
N ASN A 148 -20.14 17.05 -0.99
CA ASN A 148 -20.42 18.49 -0.94
C ASN A 148 -20.97 19.00 -2.27
N GLN A 149 -22.31 19.03 -2.40
CA GLN A 149 -23.00 19.48 -3.61
C GLN A 149 -22.58 20.89 -4.05
N SER A 150 -22.43 21.81 -3.08
CA SER A 150 -22.08 23.19 -3.37
C SER A 150 -20.68 23.31 -4.01
N THR A 151 -19.73 22.49 -3.56
CA THR A 151 -18.38 22.45 -4.13
C THR A 151 -18.42 21.94 -5.56
N PHE A 152 -19.04 20.78 -5.80
CA PHE A 152 -18.99 20.21 -7.13
C PHE A 152 -19.80 21.03 -8.15
N ALA A 153 -20.94 21.61 -7.76
CA ALA A 153 -21.72 22.52 -8.61
C ALA A 153 -20.92 23.76 -9.03
N ALA A 154 -20.11 24.32 -8.12
CA ALA A 154 -19.31 25.51 -8.38
C ALA A 154 -17.99 25.23 -9.12
N LYS A 155 -17.38 24.05 -8.91
CA LYS A 155 -16.00 23.76 -9.37
C LYS A 155 -15.94 22.88 -10.61
N LEU A 156 -16.84 21.90 -10.78
CA LEU A 156 -16.77 20.90 -11.86
C LEU A 156 -17.42 21.40 -13.16
N THR A 157 -16.94 22.54 -13.66
CA THR A 157 -17.39 23.11 -14.93
C THR A 157 -16.69 22.46 -16.12
N SER A 158 -17.26 22.56 -17.32
CA SER A 158 -16.64 22.04 -18.57
C SER A 158 -15.24 22.61 -18.80
N THR A 159 -15.06 23.92 -18.62
CA THR A 159 -13.75 24.58 -18.75
C THR A 159 -12.74 24.08 -17.70
N ALA A 160 -13.17 23.95 -16.44
CA ALA A 160 -12.29 23.51 -15.37
C ALA A 160 -11.85 22.05 -15.55
N LEU A 161 -12.76 21.15 -15.93
CA LEU A 161 -12.43 19.75 -16.20
C LEU A 161 -11.53 19.61 -17.43
N ALA A 162 -11.78 20.36 -18.52
CA ALA A 162 -10.91 20.35 -19.70
C ALA A 162 -9.49 20.84 -19.37
N ALA A 163 -9.36 21.89 -18.55
CA ALA A 163 -8.08 22.35 -18.06
C ALA A 163 -7.38 21.31 -17.16
N GLY A 164 -8.14 20.63 -16.31
CA GLY A 164 -7.64 19.52 -15.48
C GLY A 164 -7.10 18.35 -16.30
N VAL A 165 -7.83 17.92 -17.34
CA VAL A 165 -7.37 16.90 -18.30
C VAL A 165 -6.10 17.35 -19.01
N THR A 166 -6.07 18.57 -19.54
CA THR A 166 -4.89 19.10 -20.24
C THR A 166 -3.66 19.15 -19.32
N SER A 167 -3.85 19.55 -18.05
CA SER A 167 -2.78 19.54 -17.05
C SER A 167 -2.26 18.12 -16.81
N LEU A 168 -3.16 17.13 -16.74
CA LEU A 168 -2.78 15.73 -16.58
C LEU A 168 -2.03 15.20 -17.82
N ASP A 169 -2.48 15.53 -19.03
CA ASP A 169 -1.79 15.15 -20.28
C ASP A 169 -0.35 15.68 -20.33
N ILE A 170 -0.12 16.92 -19.86
CA ILE A 170 1.23 17.48 -19.73
C ILE A 170 2.07 16.65 -18.75
N GLN A 171 1.50 16.25 -17.60
CA GLN A 171 2.18 15.43 -16.61
C GLN A 171 2.52 14.04 -17.16
N LEU A 172 1.66 13.45 -17.99
CA LEU A 172 1.81 12.09 -18.50
C LEU A 172 2.51 11.99 -19.86
N LYS A 173 2.82 13.12 -20.52
CA LYS A 173 3.35 13.19 -21.89
C LYS A 173 4.48 12.19 -22.19
N ASN A 174 5.44 12.07 -21.28
CA ASN A 174 6.60 11.20 -21.49
C ASN A 174 6.21 9.71 -21.43
N VAL A 175 5.34 9.32 -20.49
CA VAL A 175 4.81 7.95 -20.39
C VAL A 175 3.94 7.63 -21.60
N LEU A 176 3.04 8.53 -22.01
CA LEU A 176 2.21 8.37 -23.20
C LEU A 176 3.07 8.11 -24.45
N THR A 177 4.14 8.90 -24.62
CA THR A 177 5.09 8.75 -25.73
C THR A 177 5.81 7.40 -25.68
N ALA A 178 6.29 7.00 -24.50
CA ALA A 178 7.00 5.73 -24.31
C ALA A 178 6.12 4.50 -24.59
N LEU A 179 4.81 4.60 -24.31
CA LEU A 179 3.84 3.54 -24.57
C LEU A 179 3.22 3.57 -25.97
N GLY A 180 3.58 4.56 -26.81
CA GLY A 180 3.00 4.73 -28.14
C GLY A 180 1.51 5.12 -28.12
N VAL A 181 1.04 5.71 -27.02
CA VAL A 181 -0.33 6.23 -26.88
C VAL A 181 -0.35 7.69 -27.36
N SER A 182 -1.47 8.13 -27.95
CA SER A 182 -1.64 9.52 -28.37
C SER A 182 -1.40 10.48 -27.19
N ALA A 183 -0.64 11.56 -27.44
CA ALA A 183 -0.29 12.57 -26.43
C ALA A 183 -1.44 13.52 -26.06
N SER A 184 -2.62 13.40 -26.70
CA SER A 184 -3.80 14.23 -26.45
C SER A 184 -5.00 13.31 -26.23
N LEU A 185 -5.08 12.73 -25.04
CA LEU A 185 -6.01 11.67 -24.69
C LEU A 185 -7.02 12.22 -23.67
N ASP A 186 -8.30 12.33 -24.03
CA ASP A 186 -9.32 12.66 -23.03
C ASP A 186 -9.58 11.44 -22.14
N LEU A 187 -8.79 11.29 -21.09
CA LEU A 187 -8.88 10.19 -20.12
C LEU A 187 -10.24 10.10 -19.41
N LEU A 188 -11.01 11.19 -19.38
CA LEU A 188 -12.34 11.20 -18.79
C LEU A 188 -13.37 10.58 -19.74
N ARG A 189 -13.27 10.85 -21.04
CA ARG A 189 -14.35 10.56 -22.02
C ARG A 189 -14.01 9.52 -23.06
N GLN A 190 -12.74 9.19 -23.24
CA GLN A 190 -12.34 8.24 -24.27
C GLN A 190 -12.71 6.81 -23.90
N SER A 191 -13.47 6.14 -24.77
CA SER A 191 -13.76 4.72 -24.58
C SER A 191 -12.47 3.89 -24.58
N PHE A 192 -12.36 2.96 -23.64
CA PHE A 192 -11.27 1.98 -23.58
C PHE A 192 -11.80 0.64 -23.06
N LYS A 193 -10.92 -0.37 -23.01
CA LYS A 193 -11.19 -1.69 -22.43
C LYS A 193 -10.17 -1.97 -21.34
N ALA A 194 -10.60 -2.52 -20.21
CA ALA A 194 -9.71 -2.97 -19.16
C ALA A 194 -9.08 -4.34 -19.52
N ASP A 195 -8.24 -4.38 -20.56
CA ASP A 195 -7.65 -5.59 -21.15
C ASP A 195 -6.11 -5.58 -21.22
N GLY A 196 -5.47 -4.61 -20.55
CA GLY A 196 -4.04 -4.41 -20.53
C GLY A 196 -3.45 -3.79 -21.80
N THR A 197 -4.29 -3.20 -22.67
CA THR A 197 -3.84 -2.55 -23.92
C THR A 197 -4.25 -1.08 -23.99
N GLY A 198 -3.56 -0.30 -24.84
CA GLY A 198 -3.90 1.11 -25.07
C GLY A 198 -3.95 1.96 -23.80
N VAL A 199 -5.11 2.54 -23.48
CA VAL A 199 -5.32 3.34 -22.27
C VAL A 199 -5.20 2.51 -21.00
N ASP A 200 -5.57 1.23 -21.03
CA ASP A 200 -5.45 0.38 -19.86
C ASP A 200 -4.00 -0.01 -19.56
N ALA A 201 -3.18 -0.19 -20.60
CA ALA A 201 -1.73 -0.32 -20.44
C ALA A 201 -1.11 0.91 -19.75
N LEU A 202 -1.62 2.12 -20.05
CA LEU A 202 -1.24 3.35 -19.35
C LEU A 202 -1.69 3.31 -17.89
N LEU A 203 -2.93 2.92 -17.60
CA LEU A 203 -3.43 2.79 -16.22
C LEU A 203 -2.61 1.75 -15.43
N ASP A 204 -2.26 0.64 -16.06
CA ASP A 204 -1.39 -0.40 -15.50
C ASP A 204 0.01 0.14 -15.19
N SER A 205 0.54 1.01 -16.03
CA SER A 205 1.86 1.62 -15.83
C SER A 205 1.89 2.69 -14.75
N LEU A 206 0.73 3.16 -14.26
CA LEU A 206 0.68 4.30 -13.34
C LEU A 206 0.08 3.92 -11.99
N LYS A 207 0.51 4.63 -10.95
CA LYS A 207 -0.15 4.65 -9.65
C LYS A 207 -0.42 6.10 -9.27
N VAL A 208 -1.64 6.36 -8.79
CA VAL A 208 -1.98 7.64 -8.16
C VAL A 208 -2.16 7.40 -6.67
N THR A 209 -1.58 8.27 -5.85
CA THR A 209 -1.84 8.34 -4.40
C THR A 209 -2.25 9.75 -4.04
N GLN A 210 -3.14 9.89 -3.06
CA GLN A 210 -3.55 11.18 -2.50
C GLN A 210 -3.39 11.09 -0.97
N ASP A 211 -2.75 12.10 -0.38
CA ASP A 211 -2.64 12.23 1.07
C ASP A 211 -3.70 13.22 1.58
N PRO A 212 -4.72 12.75 2.31
CA PRO A 212 -5.78 13.62 2.82
C PRO A 212 -5.29 14.62 3.87
N VAL A 213 -4.17 14.33 4.55
CA VAL A 213 -3.57 15.17 5.62
C VAL A 213 -2.79 16.32 5.01
N THR A 214 -1.93 16.04 4.04
CA THR A 214 -1.06 17.05 3.41
C THR A 214 -1.66 17.69 2.15
N LYS A 215 -2.80 17.18 1.67
CA LYS A 215 -3.46 17.60 0.42
C LYS A 215 -2.51 17.54 -0.78
N THR A 216 -1.67 16.51 -0.82
CA THR A 216 -0.79 16.22 -1.95
C THR A 216 -1.29 15.02 -2.74
N ALA A 217 -1.06 15.03 -4.04
CA ALA A 217 -1.26 13.86 -4.89
C ALA A 217 0.03 13.51 -5.63
N THR A 218 0.36 12.23 -5.69
CA THR A 218 1.56 11.75 -6.38
C THR A 218 1.16 10.78 -7.48
N ILE A 219 1.63 11.06 -8.70
CA ILE A 219 1.60 10.11 -9.81
C ILE A 219 2.96 9.42 -9.87
N ILE A 220 2.95 8.10 -9.90
CA ILE A 220 4.14 7.24 -9.93
C ILE A 220 4.08 6.39 -11.19
N ASP A 221 5.15 6.38 -11.97
CA ASP A 221 5.38 5.40 -13.01
C ASP A 221 5.81 4.08 -12.35
N ARG A 222 5.04 3.02 -12.57
CA ARG A 222 5.26 1.68 -12.03
C ARG A 222 6.33 0.92 -12.82
N LEU A 223 6.76 1.42 -13.97
CA LEU A 223 7.80 0.80 -14.77
C LEU A 223 9.20 1.13 -14.25
N ASP A 224 9.40 2.25 -13.55
CA ASP A 224 10.71 2.63 -13.01
C ASP A 224 10.69 3.36 -11.65
N GLY A 225 9.50 3.58 -11.08
CA GLY A 225 9.32 4.27 -9.81
C GLY A 225 9.48 5.80 -9.87
N SER A 226 9.68 6.39 -11.06
CA SER A 226 9.70 7.83 -11.23
C SER A 226 8.35 8.46 -10.88
N GLN A 227 8.34 9.72 -10.44
CA GLN A 227 7.11 10.32 -9.93
C GLN A 227 7.05 11.84 -10.10
N VAL A 228 5.82 12.36 -10.04
CA VAL A 228 5.50 13.79 -9.93
C VAL A 228 4.55 14.01 -8.77
N VAL A 229 4.80 15.05 -7.97
CA VAL A 229 3.99 15.43 -6.81
C VAL A 229 3.26 16.73 -7.11
N ASN A 230 1.95 16.71 -6.90
CA ASN A 230 1.03 17.83 -6.99
C ASN A 230 0.60 18.27 -5.59
N SER A 231 0.37 19.57 -5.40
CA SER A 231 -0.56 20.02 -4.36
C SER A 231 -1.96 20.04 -4.97
N LEU A 232 -2.95 19.49 -4.27
CA LEU A 232 -4.35 19.56 -4.72
C LEU A 232 -4.83 21.01 -4.83
N THR A 233 -4.24 21.92 -4.04
CA THR A 233 -4.55 23.37 -4.09
C THR A 233 -3.80 24.13 -5.18
N SER A 234 -2.79 23.52 -5.80
CA SER A 234 -2.02 24.09 -6.90
C SER A 234 -1.31 22.98 -7.69
N SER A 235 -1.91 22.55 -8.81
CA SER A 235 -1.34 21.52 -9.68
C SER A 235 -0.02 21.98 -10.31
N THR A 236 0.95 21.06 -10.45
CA THR A 236 2.18 21.34 -11.21
C THR A 236 1.97 21.09 -12.70
N THR A 237 2.77 21.74 -13.53
CA THR A 237 2.86 21.45 -14.98
C THR A 237 4.10 20.62 -15.31
N LEU A 238 4.77 20.05 -14.29
CA LEU A 238 5.95 19.23 -14.48
C LEU A 238 5.57 17.86 -15.06
N ALA A 239 6.18 17.50 -16.19
CA ALA A 239 6.05 16.16 -16.74
C ALA A 239 6.74 15.13 -15.85
N LEU A 240 6.16 13.93 -15.77
CA LEU A 240 6.89 12.74 -15.30
C LEU A 240 8.20 12.61 -16.10
N PRO A 241 9.30 12.18 -15.46
CA PRO A 241 10.52 11.85 -16.18
C PRO A 241 10.27 10.87 -17.33
N MET A 242 11.17 10.84 -18.32
CA MET A 242 11.10 9.82 -19.38
C MET A 242 11.31 8.44 -18.75
N PRO A 243 10.41 7.47 -18.97
CA PRO A 243 10.55 6.15 -18.38
C PRO A 243 11.84 5.47 -18.84
N VAL A 244 12.57 4.89 -17.89
CA VAL A 244 13.80 4.11 -18.17
C VAL A 244 13.46 2.70 -18.67
N MET A 245 12.24 2.23 -18.36
CA MET A 245 11.70 0.93 -18.76
C MET A 245 10.34 1.11 -19.43
N THR A 246 10.06 0.29 -20.44
CA THR A 246 8.80 0.37 -21.22
C THR A 246 8.06 -0.97 -21.33
N ASN A 247 8.47 -1.98 -20.55
CA ASN A 247 7.94 -3.35 -20.65
C ASN A 247 6.66 -3.55 -19.81
N VAL A 248 5.56 -2.92 -20.23
CA VAL A 248 4.25 -3.09 -19.57
C VAL A 248 3.81 -4.55 -19.52
N SER A 249 4.13 -5.35 -20.55
CA SER A 249 3.83 -6.78 -20.57
C SER A 249 4.53 -7.55 -19.44
N ASP A 250 5.76 -7.17 -19.08
CA ASP A 250 6.47 -7.79 -17.98
C ASP A 250 5.81 -7.42 -16.65
N LEU A 251 5.45 -6.13 -16.46
CA LEU A 251 4.69 -5.67 -15.29
C LEU A 251 3.37 -6.44 -15.13
N GLN A 252 2.57 -6.58 -16.19
CA GLN A 252 1.31 -7.34 -16.18
C GLN A 252 1.53 -8.83 -15.85
N SER A 253 2.57 -9.44 -16.43
CA SER A 253 2.91 -10.82 -16.12
C SER A 253 3.37 -11.01 -14.68
N LEU A 254 4.06 -10.02 -14.10
CA LEU A 254 4.45 -10.01 -12.68
C LEU A 254 3.22 -9.82 -11.77
N ILE A 255 2.26 -8.97 -12.13
CA ILE A 255 0.99 -8.85 -11.39
C ILE A 255 0.29 -10.22 -11.30
N THR A 256 0.18 -10.92 -12.43
CA THR A 256 -0.41 -12.27 -12.49
C THR A 256 0.40 -13.28 -11.68
N TYR A 257 1.73 -13.18 -11.73
CA TYR A 257 2.64 -14.03 -10.98
C TYR A 257 2.48 -13.88 -9.47
N PHE A 258 2.44 -12.65 -8.95
CA PHE A 258 2.21 -12.39 -7.53
C PHE A 258 0.81 -12.80 -7.08
N ALA A 259 -0.22 -12.61 -7.92
CA ALA A 259 -1.56 -13.12 -7.64
C ALA A 259 -1.60 -14.66 -7.52
N SER A 260 -0.77 -15.37 -8.30
CA SER A 260 -0.63 -16.83 -8.20
C SER A 260 0.00 -17.27 -6.88
N ILE A 261 0.95 -16.49 -6.34
CA ILE A 261 1.50 -16.72 -4.99
C ILE A 261 0.40 -16.58 -3.94
N SER A 262 -0.41 -15.52 -4.01
CA SER A 262 -1.55 -15.32 -3.09
C SER A 262 -2.54 -16.49 -3.15
N SER A 263 -2.83 -16.98 -4.36
CA SER A 263 -3.69 -18.15 -4.55
C SER A 263 -3.11 -19.42 -3.93
N GLU A 264 -1.80 -19.63 -4.01
CA GLU A 264 -1.14 -20.78 -3.38
C GLU A 264 -1.16 -20.64 -1.86
N MET A 265 -0.87 -19.46 -1.31
CA MET A 265 -0.91 -19.19 0.14
C MET A 265 -2.32 -19.40 0.74
N ALA A 266 -3.37 -19.22 -0.06
CA ALA A 266 -4.74 -19.53 0.36
C ALA A 266 -5.00 -21.02 0.64
N GLN A 267 -4.13 -21.91 0.14
CA GLN A 267 -4.24 -23.36 0.33
C GLN A 267 -3.52 -23.89 1.58
N PHE A 268 -3.00 -23.01 2.44
CA PHE A 268 -2.19 -23.40 3.62
C PHE A 268 -1.00 -24.31 3.27
N PRO A 269 -0.15 -23.92 2.28
CA PRO A 269 0.93 -24.78 1.80
C PRO A 269 1.98 -25.00 2.90
N ALA A 270 2.59 -26.19 2.90
CA ALA A 270 3.75 -26.46 3.75
C ALA A 270 4.99 -25.70 3.23
N PRO A 271 5.99 -25.40 4.08
CA PRO A 271 7.22 -24.71 3.65
C PRO A 271 8.00 -25.43 2.53
N THR A 272 7.76 -26.72 2.34
CA THR A 272 8.41 -27.57 1.33
C THR A 272 7.48 -27.97 0.19
N ASP A 273 6.31 -27.34 0.06
CA ASP A 273 5.37 -27.66 -1.02
C ASP A 273 6.01 -27.38 -2.39
N PRO A 274 6.05 -28.37 -3.31
CA PRO A 274 6.59 -28.18 -4.65
C PRO A 274 5.95 -27.02 -5.42
N LYS A 275 4.64 -26.79 -5.27
CA LYS A 275 3.95 -25.67 -5.95
C LYS A 275 4.44 -24.33 -5.43
N LEU A 276 4.51 -24.18 -4.11
CA LEU A 276 5.03 -22.96 -3.48
C LEU A 276 6.50 -22.72 -3.84
N THR A 277 7.33 -23.76 -3.81
CA THR A 277 8.77 -23.62 -4.08
C THR A 277 9.08 -23.27 -5.54
N THR A 278 8.18 -23.54 -6.50
CA THR A 278 8.38 -23.14 -7.91
C THR A 278 8.43 -21.63 -8.14
N PHE A 279 7.91 -20.82 -7.20
CA PHE A 279 8.01 -19.36 -7.26
C PHE A 279 9.41 -18.83 -6.90
N PHE A 280 10.33 -19.68 -6.42
CA PHE A 280 11.60 -19.23 -5.86
C PHE A 280 12.79 -19.89 -6.54
N ASP A 281 13.90 -19.16 -6.62
CA ASP A 281 15.20 -19.73 -6.93
C ASP A 281 15.73 -20.45 -5.68
N VAL A 282 15.45 -21.75 -5.57
CA VAL A 282 15.78 -22.56 -4.39
C VAL A 282 17.28 -22.54 -4.06
N ALA A 283 18.15 -22.37 -5.05
CA ALA A 283 19.60 -22.43 -4.86
C ALA A 283 20.19 -21.10 -4.38
N ASN A 284 19.66 -19.97 -4.83
CA ASN A 284 20.27 -18.65 -4.62
C ASN A 284 19.40 -17.67 -3.83
N PHE A 285 18.20 -18.08 -3.39
CA PHE A 285 17.31 -17.22 -2.62
C PHE A 285 17.95 -16.74 -1.31
N MET A 286 17.84 -15.43 -1.07
CA MET A 286 18.19 -14.81 0.20
C MET A 286 17.26 -13.62 0.47
N GLN A 287 16.62 -13.62 1.65
CA GLN A 287 15.76 -12.55 2.11
C GLN A 287 16.23 -12.06 3.49
N ASP A 288 16.75 -10.84 3.56
CA ASP A 288 17.25 -10.23 4.81
C ASP A 288 18.29 -11.12 5.53
N GLY A 289 19.10 -11.85 4.77
CA GLY A 289 20.10 -12.81 5.26
C GLY A 289 19.56 -14.22 5.51
N ARG A 290 18.25 -14.43 5.39
CA ARG A 290 17.60 -15.74 5.61
C ARG A 290 17.59 -16.57 4.34
N SER A 291 17.78 -17.89 4.52
CA SER A 291 17.57 -18.89 3.47
C SER A 291 16.09 -19.04 3.11
N LEU A 292 15.80 -19.63 1.94
CA LEU A 292 14.43 -19.91 1.52
C LEU A 292 13.66 -20.75 2.53
N ALA A 293 14.28 -21.80 3.07
CA ALA A 293 13.64 -22.66 4.06
C ALA A 293 13.22 -21.88 5.33
N SER A 294 14.05 -20.95 5.79
CA SER A 294 13.75 -20.13 6.96
C SER A 294 12.65 -19.10 6.66
N PHE A 295 12.71 -18.49 5.47
CA PHE A 295 11.70 -17.56 4.99
C PHE A 295 10.32 -18.23 4.82
N LEU A 296 10.26 -19.36 4.10
CA LEU A 296 9.02 -20.10 3.89
C LEU A 296 8.45 -20.61 5.20
N LYS A 297 9.29 -21.14 6.11
CA LYS A 297 8.84 -21.54 7.45
C LYS A 297 8.16 -20.37 8.17
N GLN A 298 8.72 -19.16 8.10
CA GLN A 298 8.10 -17.99 8.71
C GLN A 298 6.74 -17.69 8.08
N VAL A 299 6.67 -17.51 6.75
CA VAL A 299 5.42 -17.04 6.11
C VAL A 299 4.32 -18.09 6.07
N THR A 300 4.65 -19.39 6.04
CA THR A 300 3.64 -20.46 6.03
C THR A 300 3.24 -20.96 7.42
N THR A 301 3.80 -20.37 8.49
CA THR A 301 3.34 -20.65 9.87
C THR A 301 2.64 -19.45 10.50
N ASP A 302 2.61 -18.33 9.79
CA ASP A 302 1.90 -17.13 10.21
C ASP A 302 0.42 -17.25 9.84
N PRO A 303 -0.49 -17.41 10.82
CA PRO A 303 -1.92 -17.53 10.54
C PRO A 303 -2.51 -16.25 9.91
N GLY A 304 -1.87 -15.09 10.08
CA GLY A 304 -2.29 -13.83 9.47
C GLY A 304 -2.05 -13.76 7.96
N LEU A 305 -1.16 -14.60 7.43
CA LEU A 305 -0.81 -14.62 6.00
C LEU A 305 -1.50 -15.72 5.20
N LEU A 306 -2.16 -16.67 5.86
CA LEU A 306 -2.74 -17.85 5.23
C LEU A 306 -4.24 -17.69 4.94
N GLY A 307 -4.84 -18.66 4.25
CA GLY A 307 -6.30 -18.72 4.07
C GLY A 307 -6.88 -17.63 3.17
N GLY A 308 -6.07 -17.03 2.30
CA GLY A 308 -6.48 -15.97 1.38
C GLY A 308 -6.37 -14.56 1.97
N ALA A 309 -5.78 -14.43 3.16
CA ALA A 309 -5.56 -13.14 3.80
C ALA A 309 -4.47 -12.30 3.10
N VAL A 310 -3.43 -12.94 2.55
CA VAL A 310 -2.33 -12.24 1.89
C VAL A 310 -2.62 -11.96 0.41
N SER A 311 -2.43 -10.71 -0.01
CA SER A 311 -2.38 -10.33 -1.42
C SER A 311 -1.28 -9.30 -1.66
N PHE A 312 -0.96 -9.04 -2.93
CA PHE A 312 0.09 -8.09 -3.31
C PHE A 312 -0.50 -7.06 -4.27
N ASN A 313 -0.21 -5.79 -4.02
CA ASN A 313 -0.58 -4.67 -4.89
C ASN A 313 0.62 -3.73 -5.06
N ASP A 314 0.40 -2.62 -5.76
CA ASP A 314 1.40 -1.57 -5.98
C ASP A 314 2.74 -2.09 -6.50
N ILE A 315 2.70 -3.07 -7.40
CA ILE A 315 3.89 -3.64 -8.01
C ILE A 315 4.55 -2.57 -8.87
N VAL A 316 5.79 -2.23 -8.56
CA VAL A 316 6.64 -1.25 -9.25
C VAL A 316 7.97 -1.92 -9.59
N LEU A 317 8.42 -1.76 -10.82
CA LEU A 317 9.71 -2.25 -11.28
C LEU A 317 10.78 -1.19 -11.02
N ASP A 318 11.98 -1.65 -10.70
CA ASP A 318 13.20 -0.85 -10.64
C ASP A 318 14.36 -1.69 -11.19
N THR A 319 15.46 -1.01 -11.52
CA THR A 319 16.70 -1.63 -11.96
C THR A 319 17.27 -2.49 -10.83
N VAL A 320 17.74 -3.70 -11.16
CA VAL A 320 18.44 -4.55 -10.20
C VAL A 320 19.68 -3.80 -9.68
N PRO A 321 19.84 -3.63 -8.35
CA PRO A 321 21.00 -2.96 -7.79
C PRO A 321 22.31 -3.64 -8.21
N SER A 322 23.34 -2.85 -8.49
CA SER A 322 24.63 -3.36 -9.00
C SER A 322 25.38 -4.31 -8.03
N TRP A 323 25.02 -4.30 -6.75
CA TRP A 323 25.57 -5.20 -5.74
C TRP A 323 24.91 -6.59 -5.73
N VAL A 324 23.81 -6.78 -6.48
CA VAL A 324 23.17 -8.09 -6.65
C VAL A 324 23.91 -8.88 -7.73
N THR A 325 24.52 -10.00 -7.35
CA THR A 325 25.35 -10.82 -8.26
C THR A 325 24.77 -12.18 -8.61
N LYS A 326 23.54 -12.49 -8.16
CA LYS A 326 22.93 -13.82 -8.29
C LYS A 326 21.89 -13.94 -9.41
N VAL A 327 21.62 -12.86 -10.13
CA VAL A 327 20.78 -12.92 -11.34
C VAL A 327 21.50 -13.76 -12.40
N PRO A 328 20.85 -14.76 -13.00
CA PRO A 328 21.46 -15.54 -14.08
C PRO A 328 21.84 -14.66 -15.29
N THR A 329 23.01 -14.91 -15.87
CA THR A 329 23.51 -14.16 -17.03
C THR A 329 22.51 -14.21 -18.19
N GLY A 330 22.15 -13.04 -18.72
CA GLY A 330 21.24 -12.89 -19.85
C GLY A 330 19.75 -12.99 -19.52
N ALA A 331 19.38 -13.22 -18.26
CA ALA A 331 17.99 -13.16 -17.83
C ALA A 331 17.49 -11.71 -17.73
N THR A 332 16.25 -11.48 -18.14
CA THR A 332 15.52 -10.26 -17.78
C THR A 332 15.26 -10.29 -16.27
N ALA A 333 15.60 -9.22 -15.55
CA ALA A 333 15.43 -9.15 -14.11
C ALA A 333 15.09 -7.72 -13.65
N TYR A 334 14.33 -7.65 -12.56
CA TYR A 334 13.88 -6.41 -11.94
C TYR A 334 14.05 -6.49 -10.43
N GLN A 335 14.34 -5.35 -9.79
CA GLN A 335 13.96 -5.17 -8.40
C GLN A 335 12.48 -4.80 -8.38
N VAL A 336 11.65 -5.70 -7.88
CA VAL A 336 10.21 -5.52 -7.82
C VAL A 336 9.84 -5.04 -6.43
N HIS A 337 9.39 -3.79 -6.33
CA HIS A 337 8.77 -3.24 -5.13
C HIS A 337 7.28 -3.54 -5.14
N PHE A 338 6.73 -3.94 -4.01
CA PHE A 338 5.31 -4.25 -3.90
C PHE A 338 4.82 -3.99 -2.48
N THR A 339 3.53 -3.71 -2.38
CA THR A 339 2.83 -3.61 -1.09
C THR A 339 2.22 -4.98 -0.78
N VAL A 340 2.46 -5.46 0.43
CA VAL A 340 1.79 -6.62 1.01
C VAL A 340 0.50 -6.15 1.65
N LEU A 341 -0.61 -6.77 1.26
CA LEU A 341 -1.90 -6.60 1.86
C LEU A 341 -2.22 -7.79 2.77
N ILE A 342 -2.73 -7.53 3.97
CA ILE A 342 -3.25 -8.55 4.90
C ILE A 342 -4.71 -8.20 5.18
N GLY A 343 -5.64 -9.11 4.84
CA GLY A 343 -7.07 -8.81 4.88
C GLY A 343 -7.42 -7.59 4.02
N GLY A 344 -6.71 -7.43 2.91
CA GLY A 344 -6.85 -6.33 1.93
C GLY A 344 -6.26 -4.99 2.34
N MET A 345 -5.67 -4.91 3.52
CA MET A 345 -5.12 -3.67 4.07
C MET A 345 -3.60 -3.64 3.91
N PRO A 346 -3.01 -2.50 3.51
CA PRO A 346 -1.56 -2.35 3.51
C PRO A 346 -0.97 -2.74 4.87
N SER A 347 0.03 -3.63 4.83
CA SER A 347 0.76 -4.09 6.02
C SER A 347 2.25 -3.74 5.92
N SER A 348 2.83 -3.88 4.74
CA SER A 348 4.21 -3.46 4.54
C SER A 348 4.53 -3.27 3.07
N ARG A 349 5.55 -2.45 2.80
CA ARG A 349 6.20 -2.43 1.49
C ARG A 349 7.44 -3.30 1.53
N LYS A 350 7.61 -4.11 0.49
CA LYS A 350 8.69 -5.08 0.33
C LYS A 350 9.32 -4.92 -1.05
N ASP A 351 10.49 -5.51 -1.20
CA ASP A 351 11.17 -5.61 -2.48
C ASP A 351 11.77 -7.01 -2.64
N PHE A 352 11.68 -7.54 -3.86
CA PHE A 352 12.34 -8.78 -4.27
C PHE A 352 13.10 -8.54 -5.57
N ILE A 353 14.21 -9.25 -5.75
CA ILE A 353 14.81 -9.44 -7.06
C ILE A 353 14.05 -10.58 -7.72
N VAL A 354 13.46 -10.30 -8.89
CA VAL A 354 12.69 -11.28 -9.68
C VAL A 354 13.28 -11.33 -11.07
N TYR A 355 13.49 -12.53 -11.60
CA TYR A 355 14.03 -12.72 -12.94
C TYR A 355 13.21 -13.72 -13.74
N LYS A 356 13.24 -13.58 -15.07
CA LYS A 356 12.62 -14.51 -16.00
C LYS A 356 13.60 -15.62 -16.32
N ASN A 357 13.30 -16.84 -15.88
CA ASN A 357 14.13 -17.99 -16.14
C ASN A 357 14.13 -18.28 -17.65
N THR A 358 15.31 -18.28 -18.27
CA THR A 358 15.47 -18.42 -19.73
C THR A 358 15.09 -19.80 -20.24
N SER A 359 15.12 -20.84 -19.40
CA SER A 359 14.82 -22.21 -19.78
C SER A 359 13.33 -22.55 -19.67
N THR A 360 12.64 -21.99 -18.67
CA THR A 360 11.20 -22.25 -18.44
C THR A 360 10.30 -21.12 -18.93
N ASN A 361 10.86 -19.94 -19.19
CA ASN A 361 10.15 -18.69 -19.46
C ASN A 361 9.19 -18.27 -18.32
N LEU A 362 9.43 -18.75 -17.11
CA LEU A 362 8.67 -18.42 -15.89
C LEU A 362 9.46 -17.46 -15.00
N TRP A 363 8.76 -16.64 -14.22
CA TRP A 363 9.37 -15.79 -13.20
C TRP A 363 9.84 -16.61 -11.99
N ALA A 364 10.96 -16.20 -11.40
CA ALA A 364 11.50 -16.77 -10.16
C ALA A 364 12.02 -15.66 -9.23
N ILE A 365 11.77 -15.82 -7.93
CA ILE A 365 12.16 -14.88 -6.87
C ILE A 365 13.52 -15.29 -6.25
N LEU A 366 14.44 -14.34 -6.17
CA LEU A 366 15.73 -14.46 -5.45
C LEU A 366 15.66 -13.92 -4.01
N GLY A 367 14.52 -13.38 -3.58
CA GLY A 367 14.43 -12.56 -2.36
C GLY A 367 15.07 -11.19 -2.59
N ASN A 368 15.34 -10.43 -1.54
CA ASN A 368 15.95 -9.10 -1.67
C ASN A 368 17.48 -9.10 -1.74
N GLN A 369 18.12 -10.28 -1.62
CA GLN A 369 19.58 -10.46 -1.69
C GLN A 369 20.38 -9.66 -0.65
N ARG A 370 19.71 -9.10 0.38
CA ARG A 370 20.39 -8.41 1.48
C ARG A 370 20.87 -9.42 2.51
N ILE A 371 21.97 -9.11 3.20
CA ILE A 371 22.54 -9.95 4.26
C ILE A 371 21.84 -9.75 5.62
N ALA A 372 21.03 -8.70 5.74
CA ALA A 372 20.34 -8.31 6.96
C ALA A 372 19.06 -7.56 6.63
N LYS A 373 18.13 -7.51 7.58
CA LYS A 373 16.96 -6.65 7.49
C LYS A 373 17.41 -5.21 7.64
N VAL A 374 17.09 -4.37 6.65
CA VAL A 374 17.34 -2.92 6.68
C VAL A 374 16.14 -2.18 6.11
N ARG A 375 15.55 -1.29 6.91
CA ARG A 375 14.51 -0.36 6.45
C ARG A 375 14.49 0.91 7.29
N ILE A 376 14.00 2.00 6.71
CA ILE A 376 13.66 3.23 7.42
C ILE A 376 12.14 3.38 7.41
N LYS A 377 11.55 3.70 8.56
CA LYS A 377 10.12 4.01 8.71
C LYS A 377 9.95 5.41 9.29
N ALA A 378 8.85 6.05 8.96
CA ALA A 378 8.37 7.21 9.69
C ALA A 378 7.45 6.72 10.80
N LEU A 379 7.70 7.16 12.03
CA LEU A 379 6.95 6.73 13.20
C LEU A 379 6.39 7.95 13.90
N ALA A 380 5.09 7.94 14.19
CA ALA A 380 4.44 8.81 15.15
C ALA A 380 4.05 7.97 16.36
N THR A 381 4.30 8.46 17.57
CA THR A 381 4.01 7.73 18.78
C THR A 381 3.19 8.57 19.73
N ASP A 382 2.26 7.91 20.38
CA ASP A 382 1.57 8.36 21.56
C ASP A 382 1.99 7.41 22.70
N SER A 383 2.89 7.90 23.53
CA SER A 383 3.48 7.11 24.60
C SER A 383 3.23 7.73 25.96
N GLN A 384 2.88 6.90 26.94
CA GLN A 384 3.06 7.20 28.35
C GLN A 384 4.53 6.96 28.69
N SER A 385 5.23 7.98 29.18
CA SER A 385 6.67 7.91 29.49
C SER A 385 7.00 6.74 30.43
N TYR A 386 7.85 5.82 29.99
CA TYR A 386 8.35 4.72 30.81
C TYR A 386 9.35 5.24 31.86
N GLY A 387 9.02 5.07 33.16
CA GLY A 387 9.97 5.29 34.26
C GLY A 387 9.85 6.61 35.03
N SER A 388 8.78 7.39 34.83
CA SER A 388 8.41 8.46 35.76
C SER A 388 7.23 7.98 36.62
N SER A 389 7.44 7.82 37.92
CA SER A 389 6.38 7.51 38.89
C SER A 389 5.35 8.64 39.07
N THR A 390 5.40 9.70 38.25
CA THR A 390 4.63 10.94 38.45
C THR A 390 4.12 11.63 37.17
N ALA A 391 4.40 11.13 35.97
CA ALA A 391 3.97 11.80 34.73
C ALA A 391 2.93 10.95 33.97
N ASN A 392 1.66 11.17 34.29
CA ASN A 392 0.50 10.65 33.57
C ASN A 392 0.27 11.43 32.25
N THR A 393 1.28 12.13 31.74
CA THR A 393 1.15 13.05 30.62
C THR A 393 1.50 12.30 29.35
N GLN A 394 0.50 12.18 28.50
CA GLN A 394 0.60 11.63 27.16
C GLN A 394 1.58 12.48 26.33
N GLN A 395 2.59 11.85 25.73
CA GLN A 395 3.58 12.55 24.92
C GLN A 395 3.56 12.08 23.47
N TYR A 396 3.29 13.02 22.57
CA TYR A 396 3.43 12.81 21.13
C TYR A 396 4.87 12.97 20.69
N CYS A 397 5.36 12.00 19.94
CA CYS A 397 6.64 12.10 19.25
C CYS A 397 6.50 11.69 17.79
N THR A 398 7.44 12.16 16.99
CA THR A 398 7.56 11.75 15.59
C THR A 398 9.01 11.76 15.14
N GLY A 399 9.34 10.93 14.17
CA GLY A 399 10.67 10.90 13.60
C GLY A 399 10.92 9.67 12.74
N LEU A 400 12.19 9.31 12.64
CA LEU A 400 12.65 8.19 11.83
C LEU A 400 12.93 6.98 12.72
N TRP A 401 12.47 5.82 12.30
CA TRP A 401 12.78 4.54 12.91
C TRP A 401 13.58 3.68 11.93
N PRO A 402 14.92 3.68 12.03
CA PRO A 402 15.76 2.74 11.33
C PRO A 402 15.65 1.36 11.99
N GLU A 403 15.21 0.38 11.22
CA GLU A 403 15.10 -1.00 11.67
C GLU A 403 16.20 -1.83 10.98
N ILE A 404 17.16 -2.28 11.78
CA ILE A 404 18.34 -3.02 11.32
C ILE A 404 18.48 -4.27 12.18
N VAL A 405 18.42 -5.44 11.54
CA VAL A 405 18.47 -6.74 12.23
C VAL A 405 19.38 -7.70 11.49
N ASP A 406 20.37 -8.25 12.20
CA ASP A 406 21.23 -9.33 11.69
C ASP A 406 20.50 -10.69 11.74
N GLN A 407 19.52 -10.86 10.85
CA GLN A 407 18.73 -12.10 10.80
C GLN A 407 19.49 -13.27 10.18
N GLY A 408 20.54 -12.99 9.40
CA GLY A 408 21.39 -13.99 8.77
C GLY A 408 22.53 -14.49 9.65
N GLY A 409 22.80 -13.84 10.79
CA GLY A 409 23.90 -14.20 11.69
C GLY A 409 25.27 -13.87 11.10
N PHE A 410 25.37 -12.77 10.36
CA PHE A 410 26.61 -12.28 9.74
C PHE A 410 27.56 -11.62 10.75
N ASN A 411 27.21 -11.60 12.04
CA ASN A 411 28.00 -11.01 13.13
C ASN A 411 28.23 -9.52 12.90
N LEU A 412 27.15 -8.82 12.55
CA LEU A 412 27.17 -7.37 12.34
C LEU A 412 27.42 -6.63 13.66
N ALA A 413 28.35 -5.68 13.63
CA ALA A 413 28.79 -4.91 14.79
C ALA A 413 27.98 -3.62 14.97
N TYR A 414 27.87 -2.84 13.90
CA TYR A 414 27.16 -1.57 13.88
C TYR A 414 26.74 -1.20 12.46
N ALA A 415 25.87 -0.20 12.36
CA ALA A 415 25.41 0.37 11.11
C ALA A 415 25.46 1.90 11.16
N VAL A 416 25.65 2.52 9.99
CA VAL A 416 25.61 3.97 9.81
C VAL A 416 24.52 4.30 8.81
N VAL A 417 23.55 5.11 9.24
CA VAL A 417 22.45 5.57 8.39
C VAL A 417 22.68 7.03 8.01
N LYS A 418 22.65 7.35 6.72
CA LYS A 418 22.78 8.71 6.20
C LYS A 418 21.61 9.02 5.29
N GLY A 419 21.23 10.28 5.22
CA GLY A 419 20.15 10.75 4.37
C GLY A 419 19.63 12.11 4.84
N PRO A 420 18.59 12.62 4.17
CA PRO A 420 17.93 13.86 4.57
C PRO A 420 17.51 13.85 6.05
N GLY A 421 17.62 14.99 6.74
CA GLY A 421 17.17 15.14 8.14
C GLY A 421 18.03 14.44 9.18
N LEU A 422 19.10 13.75 8.78
CA LEU A 422 20.06 13.12 9.68
C LEU A 422 21.35 13.94 9.80
N PRO A 423 22.12 13.76 10.88
CA PRO A 423 23.45 14.36 10.99
C PRO A 423 24.32 14.04 9.78
N VAL A 424 25.17 14.99 9.36
CA VAL A 424 26.07 14.82 8.19
C VAL A 424 26.98 13.59 8.32
N ALA A 425 27.44 13.31 9.54
CA ALA A 425 28.26 12.12 9.83
C ALA A 425 27.46 10.80 9.77
N GLY A 426 26.13 10.87 9.75
CA GLY A 426 25.21 9.75 9.86
C GLY A 426 24.82 9.42 11.30
N LEU A 427 23.76 8.64 11.42
CA LEU A 427 23.25 8.07 12.65
C LEU A 427 23.94 6.73 12.93
N LEU A 428 24.49 6.56 14.12
CA LEU A 428 25.13 5.30 14.55
C LEU A 428 24.10 4.40 15.24
N LEU A 429 23.96 3.18 14.75
CA LEU A 429 23.22 2.10 15.39
C LEU A 429 24.15 0.93 15.69
N PHE A 430 24.01 0.27 16.84
CA PHE A 430 24.90 -0.83 17.22
C PHE A 430 24.13 -2.07 17.70
N ALA A 431 24.72 -3.24 17.48
CA ALA A 431 24.25 -4.49 18.06
C ALA A 431 24.49 -4.44 19.58
N SER A 432 23.43 -4.21 20.36
CA SER A 432 23.53 -4.20 21.82
C SER A 432 23.71 -5.62 22.36
N ALA A 433 24.67 -5.81 23.27
CA ALA A 433 24.91 -7.08 23.95
C ALA A 433 23.73 -7.58 24.80
N THR A 434 22.75 -6.72 25.10
CA THR A 434 21.57 -7.06 25.92
C THR A 434 20.39 -7.58 25.11
N ARG A 435 20.46 -7.58 23.77
CA ARG A 435 19.41 -8.12 22.91
C ARG A 435 19.98 -9.36 22.23
N SER A 436 19.32 -10.50 22.44
CA SER A 436 19.66 -11.76 21.78
C SER A 436 19.80 -11.57 20.27
N ASN A 437 20.70 -12.35 19.65
CA ASN A 437 20.90 -12.40 18.20
C ASN A 437 19.54 -12.42 17.48
N GLY A 438 19.23 -11.33 16.74
CA GLY A 438 17.96 -11.17 16.04
C GLY A 438 17.07 -10.00 16.48
N GLY A 439 17.48 -9.18 17.45
CA GLY A 439 16.80 -7.91 17.79
C GLY A 439 17.28 -6.71 16.96
N ASP A 440 16.46 -5.65 16.93
CA ASP A 440 16.84 -4.37 16.31
C ASP A 440 18.08 -3.75 16.95
N PHE A 441 18.93 -3.15 16.10
CA PHE A 441 20.05 -2.36 16.55
C PHE A 441 19.58 -1.15 17.39
N THR A 442 20.42 -0.76 18.34
CA THR A 442 20.14 0.34 19.28
C THR A 442 20.78 1.63 18.79
N LEU A 443 20.07 2.76 18.92
CA LEU A 443 20.63 4.07 18.60
C LEU A 443 21.72 4.46 19.61
N ALA A 444 22.87 4.90 19.11
CA ALA A 444 23.95 5.42 19.92
C ALA A 444 23.74 6.90 20.28
N ALA A 445 24.25 7.34 21.43
CA ALA A 445 24.21 8.75 21.84
C ALA A 445 25.19 9.65 21.06
N GLY A 446 26.05 9.09 20.20
CA GLY A 446 27.12 9.79 19.51
C GLY A 446 27.20 9.50 18.01
N ALA A 447 28.19 10.10 17.35
CA ALA A 447 28.47 9.92 15.93
C ALA A 447 29.13 8.55 15.66
N PRO A 448 29.22 8.10 14.39
CA PRO A 448 29.92 6.86 14.05
C PRO A 448 31.34 6.75 14.59
N SER A 449 32.06 7.87 14.73
CA SER A 449 33.41 7.92 15.30
C SER A 449 33.48 7.60 16.80
N THR A 450 32.34 7.53 17.51
CA THR A 450 32.30 7.21 18.94
C THR A 450 31.99 5.73 19.20
N TYR A 451 31.94 4.89 18.16
CA TYR A 451 31.72 3.46 18.33
C TYR A 451 32.88 2.81 19.11
N ILE A 452 32.56 2.14 20.21
CA ILE A 452 33.52 1.46 21.09
C ILE A 452 33.05 0.03 21.44
N GLY A 453 32.39 -0.63 20.49
CA GLY A 453 31.86 -1.97 20.70
C GLY A 453 30.66 -1.99 21.65
N ALA A 454 30.55 -3.04 22.46
CA ALA A 454 29.47 -3.22 23.42
C ALA A 454 29.40 -2.13 24.52
N SER A 455 30.47 -1.33 24.67
CA SER A 455 30.49 -0.18 25.60
C SER A 455 29.90 1.10 24.99
N THR A 456 29.42 1.06 23.74
CA THR A 456 28.80 2.22 23.09
C THR A 456 27.56 2.64 23.87
N ALA A 457 27.50 3.89 24.29
CA ALA A 457 26.38 4.40 25.08
C ALA A 457 25.11 4.52 24.22
N PRO A 458 23.97 3.93 24.66
CA PRO A 458 22.70 4.14 23.97
C PRO A 458 22.21 5.58 24.13
N MET A 459 21.45 6.08 23.17
CA MET A 459 20.81 7.39 23.25
C MET A 459 19.76 7.39 24.39
N THR A 460 19.92 8.23 25.42
CA THR A 460 19.06 8.21 26.63
C THR A 460 18.26 9.49 26.88
N SER A 461 18.69 10.67 26.41
CA SER A 461 18.15 11.96 26.87
C SER A 461 16.95 12.50 26.08
N ASN A 462 16.89 12.31 24.75
CA ASN A 462 15.74 12.72 23.92
C ASN A 462 14.78 11.56 23.59
N VAL A 463 15.23 10.33 23.77
CA VAL A 463 14.50 9.10 23.39
C VAL A 463 13.63 8.57 24.52
N LYS A 464 14.00 8.81 25.80
CA LYS A 464 13.18 8.43 26.96
C LYS A 464 11.81 9.10 26.98
N ALA A 465 11.70 10.31 26.44
CA ALA A 465 10.44 11.04 26.33
C ALA A 465 9.48 10.39 25.31
N CYS A 466 10.02 9.69 24.30
CA CYS A 466 9.25 9.02 23.26
C CYS A 466 9.11 7.50 23.46
N GLY A 467 9.78 6.92 24.46
CA GLY A 467 9.62 5.51 24.83
C GLY A 467 10.30 4.44 23.95
N PHE A 468 11.03 4.79 22.87
CA PHE A 468 11.58 3.82 21.91
C PHE A 468 13.08 3.99 21.60
N ASN A 469 13.91 3.03 22.04
CA ASN A 469 15.38 3.06 21.86
C ASN A 469 15.89 3.05 20.40
N SER A 470 15.01 2.87 19.42
CA SER A 470 15.32 2.84 17.98
C SER A 470 14.63 3.96 17.18
N LEU A 471 13.88 4.85 17.85
CA LEU A 471 13.30 6.06 17.24
C LEU A 471 14.27 7.23 17.35
N PHE A 472 14.62 7.83 16.22
CA PHE A 472 15.33 9.10 16.13
C PHE A 472 14.31 10.24 15.96
N PRO A 473 14.00 11.01 17.02
CA PRO A 473 13.02 12.09 16.93
C PRO A 473 13.53 13.21 16.01
N LEU A 474 12.66 13.74 15.16
CA LEU A 474 12.95 14.91 14.32
C LEU A 474 12.18 16.13 14.81
N GLN A 475 12.80 17.31 14.70
CA GLN A 475 12.10 18.58 14.91
C GLN A 475 11.45 19.05 13.60
N ASP A 476 10.48 19.95 13.68
CA ASP A 476 9.78 20.47 12.49
C ASP A 476 10.73 21.09 11.45
N THR A 477 11.83 21.69 11.88
CA THR A 477 12.87 22.21 10.98
C THR A 477 13.58 21.10 10.21
N ASP A 478 13.82 19.96 10.87
CA ASP A 478 14.44 18.79 10.22
C ASP A 478 13.43 18.10 9.31
N ILE A 479 12.16 18.04 9.71
CA ILE A 479 11.05 17.50 8.91
C ILE A 479 10.84 18.33 7.65
N ALA A 480 10.86 19.66 7.77
CA ALA A 480 10.78 20.56 6.62
C ALA A 480 11.98 20.40 5.68
N ALA A 481 13.17 20.15 6.21
CA ALA A 481 14.37 19.87 5.42
C ALA A 481 14.31 18.52 4.67
N VAL A 482 13.38 17.63 5.03
CA VAL A 482 13.14 16.34 4.36
C VAL A 482 11.84 16.30 3.54
N ALA A 483 11.22 17.44 3.24
CA ALA A 483 9.92 17.52 2.55
C ALA A 483 9.92 16.99 1.09
N ALA A 484 11.08 16.68 0.51
CA ALA A 484 11.16 16.04 -0.80
C ALA A 484 10.91 14.53 -0.68
N SER A 485 9.65 14.11 -0.86
CA SER A 485 9.28 12.69 -0.96
C SER A 485 9.41 12.17 -2.40
N PRO A 486 9.90 10.92 -2.61
CA PRO A 486 10.39 9.98 -1.61
C PRO A 486 11.83 10.30 -1.19
N MET A 487 12.13 10.11 0.08
CA MET A 487 13.48 10.32 0.62
C MET A 487 14.30 9.04 0.50
N LYS A 488 15.56 9.17 0.07
CA LYS A 488 16.51 8.04 0.01
C LYS A 488 17.52 8.12 1.14
N TYR A 489 17.73 7.00 1.82
CA TYR A 489 18.70 6.83 2.90
C TYR A 489 19.69 5.73 2.52
N SER A 490 20.98 5.95 2.80
CA SER A 490 22.00 4.91 2.70
C SER A 490 22.25 4.29 4.07
N ILE A 491 22.33 2.97 4.12
CA ILE A 491 22.66 2.19 5.32
C ILE A 491 23.93 1.39 5.05
N ASP A 492 25.00 1.74 5.73
CA ASP A 492 26.28 1.03 5.70
C ASP A 492 26.33 0.06 6.89
N LEU A 493 26.60 -1.23 6.64
CA LEU A 493 26.69 -2.28 7.66
C LEU A 493 28.15 -2.67 7.89
N TYR A 494 28.58 -2.76 9.14
CA TYR A 494 29.95 -3.11 9.52
C TYR A 494 29.98 -4.39 10.34
N GLN A 495 30.99 -5.23 10.12
CA GLN A 495 31.09 -6.55 10.74
C GLN A 495 32.08 -6.53 11.91
N THR A 496 31.82 -7.35 12.93
CA THR A 496 32.79 -7.59 14.00
C THR A 496 34.10 -8.11 13.40
N GLY A 497 35.22 -7.46 13.72
CA GLY A 497 36.55 -7.79 13.18
C GLY A 497 36.97 -6.97 11.95
N ASN A 498 36.03 -6.28 11.27
CA ASN A 498 36.34 -5.30 10.23
C ASN A 498 35.43 -4.08 10.35
N LEU A 499 35.88 -3.12 11.16
CA LEU A 499 35.09 -1.94 11.53
C LEU A 499 35.32 -0.73 10.61
N ASN A 500 36.27 -0.81 9.67
CA ASN A 500 36.70 0.33 8.85
C ASN A 500 36.13 0.30 7.42
N THR A 501 35.58 -0.83 6.98
CA THR A 501 35.02 -1.00 5.64
C THR A 501 33.61 -1.57 5.77
N PRO A 502 32.59 -0.96 5.13
CA PRO A 502 31.26 -1.55 5.08
C PRO A 502 31.31 -2.95 4.48
N LEU A 503 30.72 -3.93 5.16
CA LEU A 503 30.46 -5.26 4.62
C LEU A 503 29.41 -5.18 3.50
N ALA A 504 28.41 -4.32 3.67
CA ALA A 504 27.39 -4.05 2.68
C ALA A 504 26.84 -2.62 2.83
N SER A 505 26.42 -2.02 1.72
CA SER A 505 25.74 -0.72 1.69
C SER A 505 24.42 -0.86 0.93
N TYR A 506 23.33 -0.44 1.57
CA TYR A 506 21.98 -0.55 1.02
C TYR A 506 21.31 0.81 0.93
N SER A 507 20.38 0.97 -0.01
CA SER A 507 19.47 2.11 -0.06
C SER A 507 18.12 1.72 0.52
N SER A 508 17.51 2.61 1.28
CA SER A 508 16.12 2.50 1.75
C SER A 508 15.36 3.77 1.39
N THR A 509 14.11 3.60 0.96
CA THR A 509 13.26 4.69 0.51
C THR A 509 12.13 4.89 1.50
N LEU A 510 11.96 6.13 1.96
CA LEU A 510 10.85 6.54 2.82
C LEU A 510 9.84 7.33 1.97
N LEU A 511 8.60 6.85 1.91
CA LEU A 511 7.56 7.36 1.01
C LEU A 511 6.84 8.61 1.51
N ALA A 512 6.97 8.92 2.80
CA ALA A 512 6.42 10.14 3.39
C ALA A 512 7.29 10.59 4.55
N ALA A 513 7.45 11.91 4.68
CA ALA A 513 8.13 12.49 5.82
C ALA A 513 7.38 12.15 7.12
N PRO A 514 8.09 12.07 8.25
CA PRO A 514 7.44 12.11 9.57
C PRO A 514 6.52 13.33 9.69
N LEU A 515 5.51 13.24 10.55
CA LEU A 515 4.53 14.32 10.72
C LEU A 515 5.16 15.49 11.47
N THR A 516 4.84 16.72 11.09
CA THR A 516 5.20 17.90 11.89
C THR A 516 4.42 17.93 13.21
N SER A 517 4.90 18.70 14.19
CA SER A 517 4.22 18.91 15.46
C SER A 517 2.80 19.46 15.29
N ALA A 518 2.57 20.29 14.28
CA ALA A 518 1.25 20.83 13.95
C ALA A 518 0.28 19.79 13.34
N GLN A 519 0.82 18.71 12.77
CA GLN A 519 0.03 17.60 12.21
C GLN A 519 -0.25 16.51 13.26
N LEU A 520 0.55 16.42 14.32
CA LEU A 520 0.32 15.48 15.42
C LEU A 520 -0.93 15.89 16.22
N SER A 521 -1.87 14.96 16.36
CA SER A 521 -3.07 15.14 17.19
C SER A 521 -3.53 13.80 17.76
N SER A 522 -4.35 13.85 18.82
CA SER A 522 -4.95 12.66 19.42
C SER A 522 -5.80 11.84 18.45
N ALA A 523 -6.31 12.46 17.38
CA ALA A 523 -7.12 11.77 16.37
C ALA A 523 -6.35 10.71 15.57
N LEU A 524 -5.00 10.74 15.60
CA LEU A 524 -4.13 9.78 14.92
C LEU A 524 -3.92 8.47 15.68
N PHE A 525 -4.30 8.45 16.96
CA PHE A 525 -3.96 7.35 17.88
C PHE A 525 -5.22 6.64 18.34
N THR A 526 -5.06 5.38 18.74
CA THR A 526 -6.18 4.63 19.31
C THR A 526 -6.58 5.22 20.65
N SER A 527 -7.78 4.88 21.13
CA SER A 527 -8.20 5.23 22.48
C SER A 527 -8.99 4.08 23.12
N GLY A 528 -9.26 4.18 24.43
CA GLY A 528 -10.15 3.23 25.11
C GLY A 528 -9.69 1.77 25.10
N VAL A 529 -8.38 1.52 25.10
CA VAL A 529 -7.83 0.15 25.15
C VAL A 529 -8.27 -0.54 26.45
N SER A 530 -8.82 -1.74 26.31
CA SER A 530 -9.27 -2.59 27.42
C SER A 530 -8.97 -4.06 27.13
N SER A 531 -8.95 -4.89 28.17
CA SER A 531 -8.77 -6.34 28.06
C SER A 531 -9.76 -7.10 28.93
N ASN A 532 -10.24 -8.23 28.45
CA ASN A 532 -11.13 -9.12 29.19
C ASN A 532 -10.80 -10.60 28.93
N PRO A 533 -10.33 -11.36 29.94
CA PRO A 533 -9.99 -10.93 31.31
C PRO A 533 -8.89 -9.86 31.38
N ALA A 534 -8.89 -9.05 32.43
CA ALA A 534 -7.97 -7.91 32.55
C ALA A 534 -6.49 -8.34 32.61
N ILE A 535 -5.65 -7.68 31.82
CA ILE A 535 -4.19 -7.80 31.88
C ILE A 535 -3.65 -6.92 33.00
N SER A 536 -2.77 -7.49 33.80
CA SER A 536 -2.01 -6.84 34.86
C SER A 536 -0.71 -7.63 35.08
N PRO A 537 0.28 -7.07 35.79
CA PRO A 537 1.47 -7.83 36.18
C PRO A 537 1.13 -9.17 36.87
N ALA A 538 0.05 -9.20 37.68
CA ALA A 538 -0.39 -10.39 38.41
C ALA A 538 -1.11 -11.44 37.54
N THR A 539 -1.73 -11.05 36.43
CA THR A 539 -2.38 -12.00 35.51
C THR A 539 -1.41 -12.50 34.44
N LEU A 540 -0.36 -11.73 34.09
CA LEU A 540 0.71 -12.21 33.21
C LEU A 540 1.47 -13.40 33.81
N VAL A 541 1.69 -13.45 35.13
CA VAL A 541 2.42 -14.58 35.77
C VAL A 541 1.66 -15.91 35.72
N GLN A 542 0.36 -15.89 35.42
CA GLN A 542 -0.47 -17.10 35.33
C GLN A 542 -0.55 -17.63 33.89
N GLY A 543 -0.28 -16.80 32.89
CA GLY A 543 -0.63 -17.08 31.50
C GLY A 543 -2.14 -17.07 31.28
N GLY A 544 -2.58 -17.19 30.04
CA GLY A 544 -4.00 -17.29 29.73
C GLY A 544 -4.37 -16.79 28.35
N THR A 545 -5.68 -16.61 28.15
CA THR A 545 -6.27 -16.04 26.94
C THR A 545 -7.13 -14.84 27.32
N THR A 546 -6.99 -13.74 26.59
CA THR A 546 -7.76 -12.51 26.79
C THR A 546 -8.14 -11.88 25.45
N THR A 547 -9.29 -11.22 25.41
CA THR A 547 -9.66 -10.36 24.29
C THR A 547 -9.24 -8.94 24.62
N ILE A 548 -8.40 -8.35 23.78
CA ILE A 548 -8.02 -6.94 23.85
C ILE A 548 -8.88 -6.18 22.85
N SER A 549 -9.48 -5.06 23.26
CA SER A 549 -10.34 -4.21 22.43
C SER A 549 -9.97 -2.74 22.55
N TRP A 550 -10.19 -1.95 21.50
CA TRP A 550 -9.86 -0.53 21.44
C TRP A 550 -10.77 0.24 20.49
N ALA A 551 -10.80 1.56 20.64
CA ALA A 551 -11.39 2.46 19.65
C ALA A 551 -10.34 2.82 18.59
N GLU A 552 -10.75 2.74 17.33
CA GLU A 552 -9.92 3.13 16.18
C GLU A 552 -9.58 4.64 16.23
N PRO A 553 -8.48 5.07 15.59
CA PRO A 553 -8.18 6.48 15.42
C PRO A 553 -9.35 7.25 14.78
N ALA A 554 -9.61 8.46 15.26
CA ALA A 554 -10.68 9.30 14.72
C ALA A 554 -10.37 9.84 13.32
N LEU A 555 -9.09 9.90 12.93
CA LEU A 555 -8.69 10.23 11.56
C LEU A 555 -8.90 9.03 10.63
N GLY A 556 -9.71 9.22 9.59
CA GLY A 556 -9.90 8.22 8.54
C GLY A 556 -8.63 7.99 7.70
N GLY A 557 -8.54 6.81 7.07
CA GLY A 557 -7.40 6.44 6.22
C GLY A 557 -6.22 5.82 6.96
N LEU A 558 -6.42 5.48 8.25
CA LEU A 558 -5.50 4.67 9.04
C LEU A 558 -5.97 3.22 9.11
N TYR A 559 -5.02 2.30 9.16
CA TYR A 559 -5.23 0.86 9.09
C TYR A 559 -4.55 0.18 10.27
N ALA A 560 -5.27 -0.68 11.00
CA ALA A 560 -4.65 -1.46 12.07
C ALA A 560 -3.51 -2.32 11.50
N ASN A 561 -2.39 -2.38 12.21
CA ASN A 561 -1.18 -3.04 11.72
C ASN A 561 -0.80 -4.19 12.63
N SER A 562 -0.56 -3.89 13.90
CA SER A 562 -0.17 -4.90 14.87
C SER A 562 -0.64 -4.58 16.28
N LEU A 563 -0.78 -5.62 17.07
CA LEU A 563 -0.98 -5.58 18.50
C LEU A 563 0.22 -6.26 19.17
N ASN A 564 0.83 -5.59 20.14
CA ASN A 564 1.91 -6.18 20.93
C ASN A 564 1.55 -6.18 22.42
N LEU A 565 1.49 -7.38 23.00
CA LEU A 565 1.36 -7.60 24.44
C LEU A 565 2.75 -7.83 25.03
N TRP A 566 3.12 -7.03 26.03
CA TRP A 566 4.44 -7.10 26.63
C TRP A 566 4.38 -6.99 28.16
N GLY A 567 5.37 -7.58 28.84
CA GLY A 567 5.46 -7.52 30.30
C GLY A 567 6.65 -8.31 30.86
N GLY A 568 6.97 -8.07 32.13
CA GLY A 568 8.11 -8.72 32.78
C GLY A 568 8.46 -8.18 34.17
N GLY A 569 9.54 -8.72 34.73
CA GLY A 569 10.07 -8.33 36.04
C GLY A 569 11.10 -7.19 35.99
N SER A 570 11.37 -6.58 37.14
CA SER A 570 12.38 -5.53 37.30
C SER A 570 13.76 -6.07 36.92
N GLY A 571 14.37 -5.49 35.87
CA GLY A 571 15.69 -5.89 35.37
C GLY A 571 15.68 -6.82 34.14
N ALA A 572 14.52 -7.28 33.69
CA ALA A 572 14.42 -8.04 32.43
C ALA A 572 14.44 -7.09 31.22
N ASN A 573 15.55 -7.12 30.47
CA ASN A 573 15.64 -6.57 29.12
C ASN A 573 16.28 -7.65 28.22
N PRO A 574 15.54 -8.25 27.27
CA PRO A 574 14.16 -7.93 26.84
C PRO A 574 13.06 -8.30 27.87
N PRO A 575 11.82 -7.80 27.69
CA PRO A 575 10.67 -8.21 28.51
C PRO A 575 10.47 -9.74 28.49
N ALA A 576 9.97 -10.29 29.60
CA ALA A 576 9.79 -11.74 29.77
C ALA A 576 8.73 -12.32 28.82
N VAL A 577 7.76 -11.49 28.43
CA VAL A 577 6.84 -11.76 27.31
C VAL A 577 6.81 -10.56 26.38
N SER A 578 6.89 -10.84 25.08
CA SER A 578 6.60 -9.89 24.00
C SER A 578 5.99 -10.67 22.86
N LEU A 579 4.67 -10.56 22.72
CA LEU A 579 3.90 -11.25 21.69
C LEU A 579 3.34 -10.21 20.74
N THR A 580 3.78 -10.27 19.49
CA THR A 580 3.27 -9.41 18.42
C THR A 580 2.33 -10.21 17.55
N PHE A 581 1.16 -9.64 17.29
CA PHE A 581 0.12 -10.19 16.43
C PHE A 581 -0.09 -9.22 15.28
N ASP A 582 -0.03 -9.73 14.06
CA ASP A 582 -0.45 -8.97 12.89
C ASP A 582 -1.97 -8.88 12.88
N LEU A 583 -2.48 -7.67 12.62
CA LEU A 583 -3.90 -7.39 12.64
C LEU A 583 -4.44 -7.28 11.20
N ASN A 584 -5.72 -7.60 11.04
CA ASN A 584 -6.46 -7.11 9.88
C ASN A 584 -6.59 -5.59 10.03
N GLY A 585 -6.45 -4.81 8.95
CA GLY A 585 -6.45 -3.35 9.06
C GLY A 585 -7.75 -2.68 9.52
N GLN A 586 -8.85 -3.42 9.65
CA GLN A 586 -10.10 -2.95 10.28
C GLN A 586 -10.29 -3.51 11.70
N ALA A 587 -9.23 -4.06 12.32
CA ALA A 587 -9.34 -4.64 13.64
C ALA A 587 -9.50 -3.55 14.71
N SER A 588 -10.50 -3.74 15.55
CA SER A 588 -10.72 -3.01 16.82
C SER A 588 -10.65 -3.94 18.04
N SER A 589 -10.33 -5.22 17.82
CA SER A 589 -10.08 -6.18 18.88
C SER A 589 -9.22 -7.36 18.39
N ALA A 590 -8.59 -8.07 19.31
CA ALA A 590 -7.89 -9.32 19.04
C ALA A 590 -7.94 -10.28 20.23
N LEU A 591 -8.07 -11.58 19.94
CA LEU A 591 -7.91 -12.65 20.93
C LEU A 591 -6.43 -13.00 21.08
N VAL A 592 -5.90 -12.89 22.30
CA VAL A 592 -4.48 -13.08 22.60
C VAL A 592 -4.32 -14.21 23.60
N THR A 593 -3.51 -15.20 23.26
CA THR A 593 -3.06 -16.24 24.19
C THR A 593 -1.61 -16.01 24.53
N TYR A 594 -1.28 -15.99 25.83
CA TYR A 594 0.06 -15.68 26.33
C TYR A 594 0.53 -16.70 27.38
N PRO A 595 1.83 -17.02 27.41
CA PRO A 595 2.39 -17.93 28.40
C PRO A 595 2.53 -17.24 29.77
N ALA A 596 2.63 -18.04 30.82
CA ALA A 596 2.99 -17.56 32.15
C ALA A 596 4.41 -16.98 32.17
N VAL A 597 4.59 -15.80 32.79
CA VAL A 597 5.92 -15.18 33.00
C VAL A 597 6.38 -15.25 34.46
N SER A 598 7.68 -15.26 34.71
CA SER A 598 8.22 -15.18 36.07
C SER A 598 8.39 -13.72 36.53
N GLY A 599 7.86 -13.41 37.72
CA GLY A 599 8.15 -12.16 38.44
C GLY A 599 7.60 -10.86 37.81
N GLY A 600 6.39 -10.87 37.25
CA GLY A 600 5.78 -9.71 36.60
C GLY A 600 5.67 -8.47 37.50
N THR A 601 6.34 -7.38 37.11
CA THR A 601 6.29 -6.05 37.75
C THR A 601 5.65 -4.98 36.86
N TYR A 602 5.51 -5.26 35.56
CA TYR A 602 4.87 -4.37 34.59
C TYR A 602 4.16 -5.19 33.50
N ALA A 603 3.11 -4.61 32.94
CA ALA A 603 2.38 -5.11 31.79
C ALA A 603 1.97 -3.95 30.89
N GLY A 604 1.91 -4.18 29.59
CA GLY A 604 1.47 -3.16 28.66
C GLY A 604 0.96 -3.73 27.35
N ILE A 605 0.19 -2.90 26.65
CA ILE A 605 -0.35 -3.18 25.33
C ILE A 605 0.09 -2.05 24.40
N ASN A 606 0.51 -2.44 23.21
CA ASN A 606 0.85 -1.56 22.13
C ASN A 606 -0.07 -1.84 20.95
N THR A 607 -0.74 -0.82 20.43
CA THR A 607 -1.49 -0.90 19.17
C THR A 607 -0.78 -0.05 18.13
N SER A 608 -0.56 -0.60 16.94
CA SER A 608 0.04 0.09 15.80
C SER A 608 -0.99 0.21 14.69
N TYR A 609 -1.10 1.40 14.11
CA TYR A 609 -1.81 1.68 12.86
C TYR A 609 -0.81 2.15 11.81
N MET A 610 -1.18 2.15 10.53
CA MET A 610 -0.43 2.79 9.47
C MET A 610 -1.33 3.53 8.49
N ASP A 611 -0.78 4.48 7.73
CA ASP A 611 -1.48 5.05 6.59
C ASP A 611 -1.05 4.43 5.26
N SER A 612 -1.68 4.86 4.16
CA SER A 612 -1.38 4.43 2.79
C SER A 612 0.04 4.78 2.31
N LEU A 613 0.77 5.62 3.07
CA LEU A 613 2.17 5.98 2.82
C LEU A 613 3.15 5.27 3.78
N PHE A 614 2.65 4.31 4.56
CA PHE A 614 3.42 3.50 5.50
C PHE A 614 4.09 4.30 6.63
N ARG A 615 3.51 5.44 7.03
CA ARG A 615 3.81 6.03 8.34
C ARG A 615 3.16 5.16 9.41
N ASP A 616 3.92 4.75 10.41
CA ASP A 616 3.40 3.98 11.55
C ASP A 616 2.91 4.94 12.64
N TYR A 617 1.78 4.60 13.26
CA TYR A 617 1.16 5.30 14.38
C TYR A 617 1.08 4.34 15.54
N TRP A 618 1.90 4.55 16.56
CA TRP A 618 2.00 3.66 17.71
C TRP A 618 1.33 4.29 18.92
N THR A 619 0.45 3.53 19.57
CA THR A 619 -0.13 3.93 20.87
C THR A 619 0.25 2.92 21.94
N SER A 620 0.77 3.40 23.07
CA SER A 620 1.22 2.56 24.19
C SER A 620 0.38 2.76 25.44
N TYR A 621 -0.05 1.64 26.03
CA TYR A 621 -0.87 1.59 27.24
C TYR A 621 -0.17 0.75 28.31
N LEU A 622 -0.05 1.31 29.51
CA LEU A 622 0.52 0.66 30.68
C LEU A 622 -0.60 0.26 31.64
N PHE A 623 -0.48 -0.93 32.24
CA PHE A 623 -1.42 -1.47 33.23
C PHE A 623 -0.76 -1.65 34.59
#